data_AF-A0A2M7MHL2-F1
#
_entry.id   AF-A0A2M7MHL2-F1
#
_cell.length_a   1.000
_cell.length_b   1.000
_cell.length_c   1.000
_cell.angle_alpha   90.00
_cell.angle_beta   90.00
_cell.angle_gamma   90.00
#
_symmetry.space_group_name_H-M   'P 1'
#
loop_
_entity.id
_entity.type
_entity.pdbx_description
1 polymer ?
#
loop_
_entity_poly.entity_id
_entity_poly.type
_entity_poly.pdbx_seq_one_letter_code
_entity_poly.pdbx_strand_id
1 'polypeptide(L)'
;TALTVEQIRILKRLTNDFIFAFDADQAGIRAAERSIGLAWSEEAKVKVIAINQSLGKDPDEIIRRDVALWKKLIAAALPAMDYFFEMKFRGYQPEEIESKKQVARDLLNLIIQLASPLEYDYYLKKLAEKLEVREEALREAVKKARQQKKPGVASQVSAQTQQTDKNVKSIDRKAAVAERLLAGMMARMDYMEYVGENLVIEYLPMACQEFYKILAVYYTKEYKQGGKVENYIKENQPELTNQLNCLIILKEELKQLSDHEFLAEIKRLIFELKKDFIKNKLLGVAKEISDNEDKFKKSAAAGQEELKNKIDKLMQEFSELSGQLKEN
;
A
#
# COMPACT_ATOMS: atom_id res chain seq x y z
N THR A 1 -14.07 -5.51 -12.05
CA THR A 1 -13.36 -4.73 -11.02
C THR A 1 -11.86 -4.91 -11.23
N ALA A 2 -11.07 -3.86 -11.01
CA ALA A 2 -9.62 -3.93 -11.21
C ALA A 2 -8.93 -4.53 -9.98
N LEU A 3 -7.82 -5.24 -10.19
CA LEU A 3 -6.96 -5.77 -9.12
C LEU A 3 -6.40 -4.62 -8.28
N THR A 4 -6.44 -4.74 -6.96
CA THR A 4 -5.91 -3.72 -6.03
C THR A 4 -4.59 -4.16 -5.39
N VAL A 5 -3.87 -3.21 -4.81
CA VAL A 5 -2.60 -3.48 -4.10
C VAL A 5 -2.83 -4.40 -2.90
N GLU A 6 -3.93 -4.20 -2.20
CA GLU A 6 -4.34 -5.00 -1.05
C GLU A 6 -4.55 -6.47 -1.45
N GLN A 7 -5.22 -6.70 -2.59
CA GLN A 7 -5.42 -8.05 -3.14
C GLN A 7 -4.08 -8.72 -3.50
N ILE A 8 -3.13 -7.97 -4.06
CA ILE A 8 -1.78 -8.47 -4.34
C ILE A 8 -1.06 -8.83 -3.05
N ARG A 9 -1.12 -7.99 -2.02
CA ARG A 9 -0.49 -8.25 -0.72
C ARG A 9 -1.03 -9.48 -0.04
N ILE A 10 -2.33 -9.72 -0.17
CA ILE A 10 -2.97 -10.94 0.34
C ILE A 10 -2.37 -12.16 -0.38
N LEU A 11 -2.36 -12.15 -1.72
CA LEU A 11 -1.82 -13.25 -2.52
C LEU A 11 -0.31 -13.47 -2.26
N LYS A 12 0.44 -12.40 -1.98
CA LYS A 12 1.86 -12.45 -1.63
C LYS A 12 2.17 -13.25 -0.37
N ARG A 13 1.21 -13.40 0.54
CA ARG A 13 1.35 -14.28 1.72
C ARG A 13 1.41 -15.75 1.34
N LEU A 14 0.83 -16.11 0.19
CA LEU A 14 0.77 -17.49 -0.31
C LEU A 14 1.92 -17.79 -1.28
N THR A 15 2.24 -16.83 -2.15
CA THR A 15 3.29 -17.00 -3.16
C THR A 15 3.88 -15.66 -3.57
N ASN A 16 5.18 -15.64 -3.88
CA ASN A 16 5.80 -14.48 -4.53
C ASN A 16 5.76 -14.56 -6.06
N ASP A 17 5.37 -15.71 -6.62
CA ASP A 17 5.33 -15.99 -8.05
C ASP A 17 3.89 -15.87 -8.58
N PHE A 18 3.65 -14.86 -9.40
CA PHE A 18 2.37 -14.55 -10.00
C PHE A 18 2.43 -14.83 -11.50
N ILE A 19 1.44 -15.56 -11.99
CA ILE A 19 1.23 -15.76 -13.43
C ILE A 19 -0.09 -15.12 -13.78
N PHE A 20 -0.05 -14.08 -14.60
CA PHE A 20 -1.25 -13.42 -15.09
C PHE A 20 -1.65 -13.94 -16.47
N ALA A 21 -2.96 -14.11 -16.65
CA ALA A 21 -3.58 -14.38 -17.94
C ALA A 21 -4.69 -13.37 -18.17
N PHE A 22 -4.68 -12.72 -19.32
CA PHE A 22 -5.65 -11.69 -19.70
C PHE A 22 -6.22 -11.99 -21.08
N ASP A 23 -7.38 -11.41 -21.37
CA ASP A 23 -8.02 -11.51 -22.67
C ASP A 23 -7.12 -10.93 -23.77
N ALA A 24 -7.17 -11.52 -24.97
CA ALA A 24 -6.36 -11.13 -26.12
C ALA A 24 -6.82 -9.85 -26.82
N ASP A 25 -7.45 -8.93 -26.08
CA ASP A 25 -7.93 -7.64 -26.58
C ASP A 25 -7.17 -6.44 -25.96
N GLN A 26 -7.34 -5.25 -26.54
CA GLN A 26 -6.63 -4.05 -26.06
C GLN A 26 -7.04 -3.63 -24.65
N ALA A 27 -8.27 -3.92 -24.22
CA ALA A 27 -8.76 -3.56 -22.89
C ALA A 27 -8.13 -4.47 -21.82
N GLY A 28 -8.02 -5.77 -22.12
CA GLY A 28 -7.33 -6.78 -21.34
C GLY A 28 -5.85 -6.46 -21.17
N ILE A 29 -5.16 -6.05 -22.23
CA ILE A 29 -3.75 -5.64 -22.16
C ILE A 29 -3.56 -4.39 -21.27
N ARG A 30 -4.45 -3.39 -21.37
CA ARG A 30 -4.37 -2.19 -20.50
C ARG A 30 -4.72 -2.50 -19.04
N ALA A 31 -5.63 -3.45 -18.80
CA ALA A 31 -5.89 -3.96 -17.46
C ALA A 31 -4.65 -4.69 -16.93
N ALA A 32 -3.97 -5.46 -17.79
CA ALA A 32 -2.74 -6.17 -17.47
C ALA A 32 -1.63 -5.23 -17.03
N GLU A 33 -1.33 -4.20 -17.82
CA GLU A 33 -0.28 -3.22 -17.51
C GLU A 33 -0.49 -2.60 -16.11
N ARG A 34 -1.74 -2.27 -15.74
CA ARG A 34 -2.05 -1.73 -14.42
C ARG A 34 -1.87 -2.75 -13.30
N SER A 35 -2.44 -3.94 -13.45
CA SER A 35 -2.37 -4.98 -12.42
C SER A 35 -0.94 -5.49 -12.19
N ILE A 36 -0.16 -5.64 -13.26
CA ILE A 36 1.25 -6.03 -13.20
C ILE A 36 2.08 -4.93 -12.53
N GLY A 37 1.80 -3.66 -12.86
CA GLY A 37 2.43 -2.51 -12.22
C GLY A 37 2.30 -2.51 -10.70
N LEU A 38 1.09 -2.76 -10.21
CA LEU A 38 0.83 -2.91 -8.78
C LEU A 38 1.62 -4.10 -8.20
N ALA A 39 1.71 -5.23 -8.91
CA ALA A 39 2.46 -6.40 -8.45
C ALA A 39 3.97 -6.13 -8.35
N TRP A 40 4.53 -5.39 -9.30
CA TRP A 40 5.93 -4.96 -9.26
C TRP A 40 6.23 -3.97 -8.13
N SER A 41 5.30 -3.07 -7.82
CA SER A 41 5.47 -2.14 -6.68
C SER A 41 5.57 -2.88 -5.34
N GLU A 42 5.02 -4.08 -5.28
CA GLU A 42 5.09 -4.97 -4.13
C GLU A 42 6.22 -6.00 -4.26
N GLU A 43 7.20 -5.86 -5.17
CA GLU A 43 8.33 -6.79 -5.34
C GLU A 43 7.91 -8.25 -5.65
N ALA A 44 6.75 -8.45 -6.28
CA ALA A 44 6.32 -9.77 -6.73
C ALA A 44 7.06 -10.19 -8.01
N LYS A 45 7.34 -11.49 -8.16
CA LYS A 45 7.83 -12.07 -9.41
C LYS A 45 6.64 -12.29 -10.34
N VAL A 46 6.60 -11.54 -11.43
CA VAL A 46 5.44 -11.54 -12.32
C VAL A 46 5.77 -12.15 -13.68
N LYS A 47 4.97 -13.11 -14.09
CA LYS A 47 4.94 -13.69 -15.44
C LYS A 47 3.59 -13.46 -16.10
N VAL A 48 3.56 -13.51 -17.43
CA VAL A 48 2.36 -13.36 -18.25
C VAL A 48 2.26 -14.53 -19.22
N ILE A 49 1.05 -15.07 -19.34
CA ILE A 49 0.70 -15.99 -20.41
C ILE A 49 0.33 -15.15 -21.63
N ALA A 50 1.12 -15.27 -22.70
CA ALA A 50 0.88 -14.58 -23.95
C ALA A 50 -0.28 -15.26 -24.71
N ILE A 51 -1.51 -14.80 -24.45
CA ILE A 51 -2.67 -15.21 -25.25
C ILE A 51 -2.77 -14.30 -26.48
N ASN A 52 -2.90 -14.90 -27.65
CA ASN A 52 -3.15 -14.19 -28.90
C ASN A 52 -4.43 -14.72 -29.54
N GLN A 53 -5.01 -13.94 -30.46
CA GLN A 53 -6.30 -14.26 -31.09
C GLN A 53 -6.30 -15.62 -31.84
N SER A 54 -5.14 -16.12 -32.27
CA SER A 54 -5.06 -17.45 -32.91
C SER A 54 -5.14 -18.61 -31.91
N LEU A 55 -4.78 -18.37 -30.65
CA LEU A 55 -4.85 -19.36 -29.58
C LEU A 55 -6.23 -19.43 -28.94
N GLY A 56 -6.88 -18.28 -28.75
CA GLY A 56 -8.22 -18.15 -28.17
C GLY A 56 -8.45 -16.72 -27.71
N LYS A 57 -9.71 -16.37 -27.38
CA LYS A 57 -10.07 -15.03 -26.92
C LYS A 57 -9.71 -14.81 -25.46
N ASP A 58 -9.98 -15.80 -24.62
CA ASP A 58 -9.82 -15.75 -23.17
C ASP A 58 -9.31 -17.11 -22.63
N PRO A 59 -8.87 -17.17 -21.35
CA PRO A 59 -8.45 -18.42 -20.73
C PRO A 59 -9.53 -19.52 -20.74
N ASP A 60 -10.81 -19.16 -20.61
CA ASP A 60 -11.92 -20.12 -20.52
C ASP A 60 -12.10 -20.88 -21.83
N GLU A 61 -12.10 -20.19 -22.97
CA GLU A 61 -12.16 -20.78 -24.30
C GLU A 61 -11.00 -21.75 -24.55
N ILE A 62 -9.78 -21.35 -24.16
CA ILE A 62 -8.58 -22.19 -24.33
C ILE A 62 -8.67 -23.44 -23.46
N ILE A 63 -9.08 -23.31 -22.19
CA ILE A 63 -9.21 -24.43 -21.25
C ILE A 63 -10.29 -25.40 -21.73
N ARG A 64 -11.44 -24.90 -22.19
CA ARG A 64 -12.54 -25.74 -22.71
C ARG A 64 -12.14 -26.50 -23.96
N ARG A 65 -11.33 -25.88 -24.84
CA ARG A 65 -10.86 -26.51 -26.07
C ARG A 65 -9.78 -27.54 -25.80
N ASP A 66 -8.77 -27.19 -25.00
CA ASP A 66 -7.62 -28.06 -24.71
C ASP A 66 -6.92 -27.69 -23.38
N VAL A 67 -7.20 -28.49 -22.35
CA VAL A 67 -6.57 -28.35 -21.02
C VAL A 67 -5.06 -28.63 -21.06
N ALA A 68 -4.58 -29.50 -21.95
CA ALA A 68 -3.16 -29.80 -22.06
C ALA A 68 -2.41 -28.62 -22.69
N LEU A 69 -3.01 -27.94 -23.67
CA LEU A 69 -2.50 -26.68 -24.20
C LEU A 69 -2.41 -25.62 -23.11
N TRP A 70 -3.44 -25.47 -22.27
CA TRP A 70 -3.42 -24.50 -21.17
C TRP A 70 -2.25 -24.73 -20.19
N LYS A 71 -2.01 -25.99 -19.80
CA LYS A 71 -0.85 -26.34 -18.95
C LYS A 71 0.49 -25.99 -19.60
N LYS A 72 0.63 -26.22 -20.91
CA LYS A 72 1.84 -25.81 -21.65
C LYS A 72 2.01 -24.29 -21.65
N LEU A 73 0.92 -23.53 -21.81
CA LEU A 73 0.95 -22.07 -21.79
C LEU A 73 1.35 -21.51 -20.41
N ILE A 74 0.88 -22.12 -19.31
CA ILE A 74 1.33 -21.76 -17.95
C ILE A 74 2.83 -22.02 -17.80
N ALA A 75 3.31 -23.18 -18.25
CA ALA A 75 4.73 -23.54 -18.15
C ALA A 75 5.64 -22.63 -18.99
N ALA A 76 5.15 -22.15 -20.13
CA ALA A 76 5.83 -21.24 -21.04
C ALA A 76 5.63 -19.75 -20.71
N ALA A 77 5.01 -19.42 -19.57
CA ALA A 77 4.74 -18.03 -19.21
C ALA A 77 6.05 -17.21 -19.12
N LEU A 78 6.05 -16.06 -19.78
CA LEU A 78 7.21 -15.18 -19.90
C LEU A 78 7.28 -14.20 -18.72
N PRO A 79 8.48 -13.78 -18.28
CA PRO A 79 8.61 -12.64 -17.38
C PRO A 79 7.83 -11.43 -17.94
N ALA A 80 7.04 -10.78 -17.08
CA ALA A 80 6.10 -9.76 -17.53
C ALA A 80 6.77 -8.59 -18.27
N MET A 81 7.95 -8.16 -17.79
CA MET A 81 8.69 -7.08 -18.43
C MET A 81 9.19 -7.50 -19.81
N ASP A 82 9.71 -8.73 -19.94
CA ASP A 82 10.13 -9.27 -21.24
C ASP A 82 8.98 -9.37 -22.24
N TYR A 83 7.79 -9.78 -21.78
CA TYR A 83 6.57 -9.77 -22.59
C TYR A 83 6.25 -8.36 -23.12
N PHE A 84 6.33 -7.33 -22.27
CA PHE A 84 6.09 -5.94 -22.71
C PHE A 84 7.18 -5.44 -23.66
N PHE A 85 8.43 -5.83 -23.47
CA PHE A 85 9.48 -5.56 -24.45
C PHE A 85 9.11 -6.16 -25.81
N GLU A 86 8.77 -7.44 -25.89
CA GLU A 86 8.36 -8.07 -27.15
C GLU A 86 7.16 -7.37 -27.79
N MET A 87 6.17 -7.01 -26.99
CA MET A 87 4.97 -6.34 -27.47
C MET A 87 5.25 -4.93 -27.99
N LYS A 88 6.01 -4.10 -27.27
CA LYS A 88 6.28 -2.70 -27.66
C LYS A 88 7.31 -2.59 -28.78
N PHE A 89 8.20 -3.57 -28.90
CA PHE A 89 9.12 -3.65 -30.04
C PHE A 89 8.48 -4.27 -31.30
N ARG A 90 7.25 -4.80 -31.20
CA ARG A 90 6.53 -5.29 -32.38
C ARG A 90 6.14 -4.11 -33.28
N GLY A 91 6.75 -4.04 -34.46
CA GLY A 91 6.55 -2.92 -35.40
C GLY A 91 7.42 -1.69 -35.10
N TYR A 92 8.41 -1.82 -34.20
CA TYR A 92 9.41 -0.78 -33.97
C TYR A 92 10.28 -0.56 -35.21
N GLN A 93 10.48 0.71 -35.56
CA GLN A 93 11.29 1.14 -36.70
C GLN A 93 12.54 1.89 -36.16
N PRO A 94 13.71 1.24 -36.12
CA PRO A 94 14.90 1.82 -35.50
C PRO A 94 15.43 3.06 -36.23
N GLU A 95 15.08 3.27 -37.49
CA GLU A 95 15.49 4.45 -38.26
C GLU A 95 14.61 5.68 -37.94
N GLU A 96 13.42 5.49 -37.37
CA GLU A 96 12.48 6.56 -37.09
C GLU A 96 12.60 7.05 -35.64
N ILE A 97 13.02 8.31 -35.47
CA ILE A 97 13.19 8.91 -34.15
C ILE A 97 11.90 8.95 -33.32
N GLU A 98 10.74 9.06 -33.97
CA GLU A 98 9.45 9.08 -33.29
C GLU A 98 9.06 7.69 -32.77
N SER A 99 9.36 6.64 -33.56
CA SER A 99 9.23 5.24 -33.12
C SER A 99 10.12 4.96 -31.89
N LYS A 100 11.37 5.44 -31.90
CA LYS A 100 12.27 5.36 -30.73
C LYS A 100 11.69 6.05 -29.51
N LYS A 101 11.19 7.28 -29.65
CA LYS A 101 10.61 8.05 -28.53
C LYS A 101 9.38 7.37 -27.95
N GLN A 102 8.52 6.81 -28.80
CA GLN A 102 7.29 6.16 -28.36
C GLN A 102 7.60 4.89 -27.55
N VAL A 103 8.45 4.01 -28.08
CA VAL A 103 8.87 2.78 -27.37
C VAL A 103 9.61 3.13 -26.07
N ALA A 104 10.50 4.12 -26.09
CA ALA A 104 11.18 4.59 -24.89
C ALA A 104 10.18 5.08 -23.83
N ARG A 105 9.21 5.91 -24.21
CA ARG A 105 8.19 6.43 -23.28
C ARG A 105 7.37 5.30 -22.65
N ASP A 106 6.89 4.36 -23.47
CA ASP A 106 6.02 3.30 -23.01
C ASP A 106 6.75 2.32 -22.06
N LEU A 107 7.96 1.91 -22.41
CA LEU A 107 8.74 0.98 -21.57
C LEU A 107 9.32 1.67 -20.34
N LEU A 108 9.76 2.93 -20.42
CA LEU A 108 10.20 3.68 -19.23
C LEU A 108 9.07 3.80 -18.21
N ASN A 109 7.83 4.03 -18.64
CA ASN A 109 6.67 4.09 -17.74
C ASN A 109 6.41 2.78 -16.99
N LEU A 110 6.84 1.64 -17.53
CA LEU A 110 6.76 0.34 -16.87
C LEU A 110 7.97 0.09 -15.97
N ILE A 111 9.18 0.38 -16.47
CA ILE A 111 10.45 0.19 -15.74
C ILE A 111 10.46 0.99 -14.43
N ILE A 112 9.92 2.21 -14.41
CA ILE A 112 9.88 3.04 -13.19
C ILE A 112 8.99 2.45 -12.07
N GLN A 113 8.15 1.45 -12.37
CA GLN A 113 7.27 0.80 -11.40
C GLN A 113 7.95 -0.39 -10.70
N LEU A 114 9.11 -0.83 -11.20
CA LEU A 114 9.90 -1.86 -10.54
C LEU A 114 10.43 -1.34 -9.21
N ALA A 115 10.05 -2.00 -8.12
CA ALA A 115 10.55 -1.68 -6.78
C ALA A 115 12.00 -2.16 -6.57
N SER A 116 12.41 -3.23 -7.25
CA SER A 116 13.78 -3.76 -7.17
C SER A 116 14.77 -2.87 -7.93
N PRO A 117 15.79 -2.28 -7.26
CA PRO A 117 16.80 -1.46 -7.92
C PRO A 117 17.63 -2.24 -8.95
N LEU A 118 17.85 -3.54 -8.71
CA LEU A 118 18.59 -4.41 -9.61
C LEU A 118 17.82 -4.68 -10.90
N GLU A 119 16.52 -4.99 -10.79
CA GLU A 119 15.68 -5.20 -11.97
C GLU A 119 15.51 -3.89 -12.75
N TYR A 120 15.30 -2.78 -12.05
CA TYR A 120 15.26 -1.46 -12.67
C TYR A 120 16.50 -1.18 -13.52
N ASP A 121 17.69 -1.39 -12.96
CA ASP A 121 18.96 -1.15 -13.63
C ASP A 121 19.15 -2.06 -14.85
N TYR A 122 18.88 -3.36 -14.68
CA TYR A 122 18.95 -4.35 -15.75
C TYR A 122 18.05 -4.01 -16.95
N TYR A 123 16.77 -3.71 -16.70
CA TYR A 123 15.83 -3.40 -17.78
C TYR A 123 16.07 -2.02 -18.40
N LEU A 124 16.57 -1.05 -17.64
CA LEU A 124 16.96 0.25 -18.17
C LEU A 124 18.15 0.11 -19.14
N LYS A 125 19.15 -0.69 -18.77
CA LYS A 125 20.29 -1.01 -19.63
C LYS A 125 19.85 -1.75 -20.89
N LYS A 126 19.00 -2.78 -20.74
CA LYS A 126 18.43 -3.54 -21.86
C LYS A 126 17.65 -2.64 -22.83
N LEU A 127 16.93 -1.63 -22.32
CA LEU A 127 16.23 -0.65 -23.14
C LEU A 127 17.20 0.26 -23.90
N ALA A 128 18.25 0.75 -23.25
CA ALA A 128 19.27 1.58 -23.87
C ALA A 128 19.95 0.86 -25.04
N GLU A 129 20.33 -0.41 -24.82
CA GLU A 129 20.94 -1.27 -25.84
C GLU A 129 20.01 -1.48 -27.04
N LYS A 130 18.74 -1.83 -26.82
CA LYS A 130 17.78 -2.04 -27.92
C LYS A 130 17.41 -0.79 -28.71
N LEU A 131 17.45 0.38 -28.07
CA LEU A 131 17.18 1.66 -28.74
C LEU A 131 18.43 2.27 -29.37
N GLU A 132 19.61 1.71 -29.09
CA GLU A 132 20.92 2.25 -29.49
C GLU A 132 21.12 3.69 -29.00
N VAL A 133 20.75 3.95 -27.74
CA VAL A 133 20.89 5.26 -27.10
C VAL A 133 21.77 5.14 -25.86
N ARG A 134 22.34 6.26 -25.44
CA ARG A 134 23.07 6.33 -24.17
C ARG A 134 22.11 6.13 -23.01
N GLU A 135 22.51 5.29 -22.05
CA GLU A 135 21.73 5.01 -20.86
C GLU A 135 21.46 6.28 -20.03
N GLU A 136 22.42 7.21 -19.99
CA GLU A 136 22.29 8.50 -19.33
C GLU A 136 21.11 9.31 -19.86
N ALA A 137 20.86 9.25 -21.18
CA ALA A 137 19.73 9.95 -21.79
C ALA A 137 18.38 9.40 -21.29
N LEU A 138 18.29 8.09 -21.09
CA LEU A 138 17.11 7.46 -20.50
C LEU A 138 16.96 7.81 -19.01
N ARG A 139 18.07 7.84 -18.25
CA ARG A 139 18.08 8.27 -16.84
C ARG A 139 17.59 9.71 -16.68
N GLU A 140 18.00 10.62 -17.57
CA GLU A 140 17.51 11.99 -17.59
C GLU A 140 16.02 12.07 -17.92
N ALA A 141 15.54 11.28 -18.88
CA ALA A 141 14.13 11.21 -19.22
C ALA A 141 13.27 10.76 -18.02
N VAL A 142 13.74 9.75 -17.27
CA VAL A 142 13.10 9.32 -16.01
C VAL A 142 13.08 10.44 -14.98
N LYS A 143 14.20 11.15 -14.79
CA LYS A 143 14.30 12.27 -13.85
C LYS A 143 13.31 13.39 -14.20
N LYS A 144 13.19 13.75 -15.48
CA LYS A 144 12.21 14.74 -15.97
C LYS A 144 10.77 14.26 -15.77
N ALA A 145 10.46 12.99 -16.06
CA ALA A 145 9.14 12.41 -15.86
C ALA A 145 8.70 12.41 -14.39
N ARG A 146 9.63 12.16 -13.45
CA ARG A 146 9.37 12.25 -12.01
C ARG A 146 9.16 13.69 -11.52
N GLN A 147 9.80 14.67 -12.17
CA GLN A 147 9.65 16.10 -11.85
C GLN A 147 8.35 16.69 -12.40
N GLN A 148 7.88 16.24 -13.58
CA GLN A 148 6.66 16.74 -14.23
C GLN A 148 5.36 16.22 -13.60
N LYS A 149 5.38 15.14 -12.80
CA LYS A 149 4.22 14.64 -12.04
C LYS A 149 3.89 15.44 -10.76
N LYS A 150 4.59 16.54 -10.47
CA LYS A 150 4.19 17.49 -9.41
C LYS A 150 3.43 18.68 -10.03
N PRO A 151 2.12 18.86 -9.77
CA PRO A 151 1.46 20.14 -10.00
C PRO A 151 2.06 21.17 -9.04
N GLY A 152 2.46 22.33 -9.56
CA GLY A 152 3.16 23.35 -8.81
C GLY A 152 2.27 24.11 -7.82
N VAL A 153 2.73 24.20 -6.57
CA VAL A 153 2.73 25.43 -5.76
C VAL A 153 4.02 25.46 -4.93
N ALA A 154 4.73 26.59 -5.04
CA ALA A 154 5.80 27.11 -4.17
C ALA A 154 7.12 26.33 -4.04
N SER A 155 8.13 26.84 -4.76
CA SER A 155 9.53 26.81 -4.35
C SER A 155 9.73 27.44 -2.98
N GLN A 156 10.34 26.69 -2.06
CA GLN A 156 11.46 27.05 -1.18
C GLN A 156 11.46 26.16 0.06
N VAL A 157 11.88 24.90 -0.07
CA VAL A 157 12.63 24.16 0.97
C VAL A 157 13.48 23.09 0.27
N SER A 158 14.64 23.47 -0.22
CA SER A 158 15.73 22.54 -0.49
C SER A 158 16.44 22.24 0.83
N ALA A 159 16.07 21.14 1.50
CA ALA A 159 16.87 20.41 2.51
C ALA A 159 16.23 19.12 3.08
N GLN A 160 15.01 18.73 2.69
CA GLN A 160 14.34 17.55 3.26
C GLN A 160 13.74 16.67 2.15
N THR A 161 14.50 15.74 1.59
CA THR A 161 13.93 14.73 0.67
C THR A 161 14.54 13.33 0.86
N GLN A 162 15.03 13.04 2.08
CA GLN A 162 15.32 11.67 2.53
C GLN A 162 14.28 11.14 3.55
N GLN A 163 13.22 11.91 3.87
CA GLN A 163 12.22 11.52 4.88
C GLN A 163 10.85 11.08 4.31
N THR A 164 10.57 11.28 3.02
CA THR A 164 9.23 11.04 2.45
C THR A 164 8.95 9.58 2.04
N ASP A 165 9.95 8.82 1.58
CA ASP A 165 9.75 7.39 1.24
C ASP A 165 9.54 6.48 2.46
N LYS A 166 10.08 6.86 3.63
CA LYS A 166 9.79 6.15 4.89
C LYS A 166 8.37 6.42 5.37
N ASN A 167 7.79 7.59 5.08
CA ASN A 167 6.50 7.98 5.61
C ASN A 167 5.34 7.25 4.90
N VAL A 168 5.41 7.08 3.56
CA VAL A 168 4.39 6.35 2.78
C VAL A 168 4.38 4.84 3.11
N LYS A 169 5.56 4.18 3.18
CA LYS A 169 5.65 2.79 3.65
C LYS A 169 5.22 2.62 5.11
N SER A 170 5.39 3.65 5.96
CA SER A 170 4.95 3.59 7.35
C SER A 170 3.44 3.74 7.49
N ILE A 171 2.78 4.58 6.69
CA ILE A 171 1.32 4.77 6.69
C ILE A 171 0.63 3.45 6.31
N ASP A 172 1.18 2.73 5.35
CA ASP A 172 0.65 1.47 4.84
C ASP A 172 0.79 0.29 5.81
N ARG A 173 1.94 0.22 6.51
CA ARG A 173 2.18 -0.79 7.55
C ARG A 173 1.31 -0.55 8.79
N LYS A 174 0.99 0.70 9.10
CA LYS A 174 0.15 1.10 10.25
C LYS A 174 -1.32 0.75 10.03
N ALA A 175 -1.84 1.02 8.84
CA ALA A 175 -3.20 0.61 8.47
C ALA A 175 -3.35 -0.91 8.58
N ALA A 176 -2.36 -1.67 8.13
CA ALA A 176 -2.37 -3.13 8.21
C ALA A 176 -2.42 -3.68 9.66
N VAL A 177 -1.74 -3.03 10.62
CA VAL A 177 -1.80 -3.42 12.05
C VAL A 177 -3.22 -3.19 12.60
N ALA A 178 -3.81 -2.03 12.31
CA ALA A 178 -5.17 -1.70 12.72
C ALA A 178 -6.21 -2.62 12.09
N GLU A 179 -6.09 -2.90 10.78
CA GLU A 179 -6.96 -3.83 10.08
C GLU A 179 -6.85 -5.25 10.65
N ARG A 180 -5.65 -5.73 10.97
CA ARG A 180 -5.47 -7.05 11.59
C ARG A 180 -6.13 -7.12 12.97
N LEU A 181 -6.07 -6.04 13.75
CA LEU A 181 -6.78 -5.95 15.04
C LEU A 181 -8.30 -6.01 14.83
N LEU A 182 -8.85 -5.24 13.89
CA LEU A 182 -10.28 -5.24 13.56
C LEU A 182 -10.76 -6.62 13.07
N ALA A 183 -9.96 -7.29 12.24
CA ALA A 183 -10.23 -8.66 11.81
C ALA A 183 -10.20 -9.66 12.99
N GLY A 184 -9.29 -9.47 13.94
CA GLY A 184 -9.25 -10.25 15.19
C GLY A 184 -10.53 -10.08 16.00
N MET A 185 -10.94 -8.83 16.21
CA MET A 185 -12.22 -8.51 16.87
C MET A 185 -13.41 -9.20 16.18
N MET A 186 -13.42 -9.22 14.84
CA MET A 186 -14.44 -9.96 14.08
C MET A 186 -14.35 -11.48 14.26
N ALA A 187 -13.14 -12.03 14.37
CA ALA A 187 -12.90 -13.47 14.43
C ALA A 187 -13.32 -14.07 15.76
N ARG A 188 -13.04 -13.36 16.87
CA ARG A 188 -13.31 -13.80 18.24
C ARG A 188 -13.88 -12.64 19.06
N MET A 189 -15.20 -12.52 19.04
CA MET A 189 -15.94 -11.46 19.75
C MET A 189 -15.79 -11.52 21.27
N ASP A 190 -15.43 -12.69 21.82
CA ASP A 190 -15.24 -12.88 23.27
C ASP A 190 -14.06 -12.06 23.83
N TYR A 191 -13.19 -11.51 22.97
CA TYR A 191 -12.10 -10.62 23.37
C TYR A 191 -12.44 -9.13 23.22
N MET A 192 -13.67 -8.77 22.82
CA MET A 192 -14.08 -7.38 22.66
C MET A 192 -13.98 -6.58 23.97
N GLU A 193 -14.25 -7.20 25.11
CA GLU A 193 -14.13 -6.58 26.42
C GLU A 193 -12.66 -6.21 26.72
N TYR A 194 -11.75 -7.17 26.53
CA TYR A 194 -10.31 -6.92 26.65
C TYR A 194 -9.82 -5.82 25.71
N VAL A 195 -10.24 -5.84 24.44
CA VAL A 195 -9.88 -4.81 23.46
C VAL A 195 -10.43 -3.45 23.89
N GLY A 196 -11.67 -3.37 24.32
CA GLY A 196 -12.29 -2.11 24.78
C GLY A 196 -11.63 -1.50 26.01
N GLU A 197 -11.12 -2.32 26.92
CA GLU A 197 -10.37 -1.86 28.11
C GLU A 197 -8.96 -1.35 27.77
N ASN A 198 -8.33 -1.89 26.72
CA ASN A 198 -6.91 -1.66 26.44
C ASN A 198 -6.66 -0.81 25.17
N LEU A 199 -7.65 -0.64 24.30
CA LEU A 199 -7.56 0.13 23.06
C LEU A 199 -8.31 1.46 23.21
N VAL A 200 -7.56 2.56 23.09
CA VAL A 200 -8.12 3.91 22.96
C VAL A 200 -8.32 4.19 21.47
N ILE A 201 -9.48 4.74 21.08
CA ILE A 201 -9.87 4.87 19.66
C ILE A 201 -8.87 5.73 18.85
N GLU A 202 -8.22 6.70 19.51
CA GLU A 202 -7.21 7.56 18.92
C GLU A 202 -5.94 6.81 18.51
N TYR A 203 -5.70 5.60 19.04
CA TYR A 203 -4.59 4.75 18.61
C TYR A 203 -4.82 4.20 17.20
N LEU A 204 -6.08 4.13 16.75
CA LEU A 204 -6.41 3.67 15.41
C LEU A 204 -6.24 4.79 14.38
N PRO A 205 -5.76 4.47 13.17
CA PRO A 205 -5.83 5.37 12.02
C PRO A 205 -7.29 5.82 11.78
N MET A 206 -7.49 7.06 11.35
CA MET A 206 -8.83 7.63 11.12
C MET A 206 -9.71 6.73 10.23
N ALA A 207 -9.14 6.11 9.20
CA ALA A 207 -9.84 5.20 8.29
C ALA A 207 -10.35 3.90 8.96
N CYS A 208 -9.83 3.53 10.13
CA CYS A 208 -10.21 2.33 10.89
C CYS A 208 -11.18 2.62 12.05
N GLN A 209 -11.30 3.89 12.47
CA GLN A 209 -12.09 4.25 13.64
C GLN A 209 -13.58 4.01 13.44
N GLU A 210 -14.11 4.27 12.23
CA GLU A 210 -15.53 4.05 11.96
C GLU A 210 -15.89 2.56 12.00
N PHE A 211 -15.01 1.73 11.44
CA PHE A 211 -15.15 0.27 11.51
C PHE A 211 -15.09 -0.26 12.95
N TYR A 212 -14.19 0.29 13.78
CA TYR A 212 -14.15 -0.03 15.20
C TYR A 212 -15.47 0.30 15.93
N LYS A 213 -16.03 1.50 15.69
CA LYS A 213 -17.28 1.92 16.32
C LYS A 213 -18.44 0.99 15.97
N ILE A 214 -18.60 0.64 14.68
CA ILE A 214 -19.70 -0.25 14.29
C ILE A 214 -19.55 -1.65 14.90
N LEU A 215 -18.32 -2.17 15.03
CA LEU A 215 -18.05 -3.43 15.74
C LEU A 215 -18.43 -3.35 17.22
N ALA A 216 -18.08 -2.25 17.90
CA ALA A 216 -18.43 -2.04 19.30
C ALA A 216 -19.95 -1.93 19.50
N VAL A 217 -20.65 -1.23 18.61
CA VAL A 217 -22.12 -1.14 18.60
C VAL A 217 -22.75 -2.52 18.39
N TYR A 218 -22.27 -3.27 17.40
CA TYR A 218 -22.72 -4.64 17.14
C TYR A 218 -22.55 -5.55 18.36
N TYR A 219 -21.36 -5.54 18.97
CA TYR A 219 -21.04 -6.32 20.17
C TYR A 219 -22.01 -6.01 21.32
N THR A 220 -22.32 -4.73 21.51
CA THR A 220 -23.17 -4.29 22.62
C THR A 220 -24.65 -4.61 22.38
N LYS A 221 -25.14 -4.49 21.14
CA LYS A 221 -26.58 -4.54 20.83
C LYS A 221 -27.08 -5.89 20.33
N GLU A 222 -26.30 -6.58 19.51
CA GLU A 222 -26.80 -7.73 18.71
C GLU A 222 -25.97 -9.00 18.84
N TYR A 223 -24.72 -8.94 19.33
CA TYR A 223 -23.89 -10.14 19.44
C TYR A 223 -24.54 -11.26 20.27
N LYS A 224 -25.15 -10.91 21.40
CA LYS A 224 -25.87 -11.87 22.26
C LYS A 224 -27.11 -12.50 21.60
N GLN A 225 -27.62 -11.89 20.52
CA GLN A 225 -28.78 -12.37 19.77
C GLN A 225 -28.40 -13.37 18.67
N GLY A 226 -27.11 -13.70 18.52
CA GLY A 226 -26.63 -14.70 17.56
C GLY A 226 -26.55 -14.20 16.11
N GLY A 227 -26.56 -12.87 15.91
CA GLY A 227 -26.37 -12.27 14.60
C GLY A 227 -25.01 -12.59 13.97
N LYS A 228 -24.86 -12.28 12.68
CA LYS A 228 -23.55 -12.24 12.01
C LYS A 228 -23.13 -10.80 11.82
N VAL A 229 -21.94 -10.46 12.29
CA VAL A 229 -21.38 -9.11 12.19
C VAL A 229 -21.30 -8.61 10.74
N GLU A 230 -21.06 -9.52 9.79
CA GLU A 230 -21.00 -9.18 8.36
C GLU A 230 -22.34 -8.68 7.83
N ASN A 231 -23.45 -9.27 8.29
CA ASN A 231 -24.79 -8.86 7.87
C ASN A 231 -25.14 -7.51 8.51
N TYR A 232 -24.83 -7.37 9.80
CA TYR A 232 -25.06 -6.12 10.53
C TYR A 232 -24.37 -4.93 9.86
N ILE A 233 -23.09 -5.07 9.49
CA ILE A 233 -22.34 -4.01 8.82
C ILE A 233 -22.93 -3.69 7.44
N LYS A 234 -23.29 -4.70 6.65
CA LYS A 234 -23.90 -4.49 5.33
C LYS A 234 -25.24 -3.75 5.39
N GLU A 235 -26.02 -3.99 6.44
CA GLU A 235 -27.34 -3.39 6.63
C GLU A 235 -27.25 -1.98 7.24
N ASN A 236 -26.34 -1.75 8.18
CA ASN A 236 -26.29 -0.51 8.96
C ASN A 236 -25.22 0.50 8.49
N GLN A 237 -24.13 0.05 7.87
CA GLN A 237 -23.07 0.91 7.31
C GLN A 237 -22.52 0.32 6.00
N PRO A 238 -23.27 0.44 4.88
CA PRO A 238 -22.88 -0.16 3.61
C PRO A 238 -21.58 0.44 3.04
N GLU A 239 -21.18 1.66 3.40
CA GLU A 239 -19.91 2.25 2.95
C GLU A 239 -18.69 1.46 3.45
N LEU A 240 -18.81 0.75 4.57
CA LEU A 240 -17.76 -0.09 5.12
C LEU A 240 -17.64 -1.46 4.46
N THR A 241 -18.52 -1.80 3.50
CA THR A 241 -18.54 -3.13 2.86
C THR A 241 -17.20 -3.46 2.18
N ASN A 242 -16.52 -2.47 1.61
CA ASN A 242 -15.21 -2.70 1.00
C ASN A 242 -14.15 -3.06 2.04
N GLN A 243 -14.13 -2.34 3.17
CA GLN A 243 -13.24 -2.63 4.29
C GLN A 243 -13.57 -3.98 4.92
N LEU A 244 -14.86 -4.29 5.10
CA LEU A 244 -15.35 -5.58 5.58
C LEU A 244 -14.81 -6.74 4.73
N ASN A 245 -14.90 -6.62 3.40
CA ASN A 245 -14.41 -7.66 2.49
C ASN A 245 -12.90 -7.90 2.63
N CYS A 246 -12.11 -6.85 2.89
CA CYS A 246 -10.67 -6.98 3.16
C CYS A 246 -10.40 -7.70 4.49
N LEU A 247 -11.22 -7.45 5.52
CA LEU A 247 -11.05 -8.02 6.85
C LEU A 247 -11.49 -9.49 6.95
N ILE A 248 -12.43 -9.95 6.12
CA ILE A 248 -12.92 -11.35 6.14
C ILE A 248 -11.76 -12.35 5.94
N ILE A 249 -10.80 -12.05 5.08
CA ILE A 249 -9.67 -12.96 4.80
C ILE A 249 -8.74 -13.05 6.02
N LEU A 250 -8.45 -11.91 6.65
CA LEU A 250 -7.65 -11.85 7.88
C LEU A 250 -8.35 -12.53 9.06
N LYS A 251 -9.67 -12.42 9.11
CA LYS A 251 -10.52 -13.02 10.14
C LYS A 251 -10.37 -14.54 10.18
N GLU A 252 -10.40 -15.19 9.02
CA GLU A 252 -10.29 -16.66 8.94
C GLU A 252 -8.90 -17.16 9.36
N GLU A 253 -7.83 -16.40 9.07
CA GLU A 253 -6.47 -16.70 9.53
C GLU A 253 -6.39 -16.64 11.08
N LEU A 254 -6.92 -15.58 11.67
CA LEU A 254 -6.85 -15.35 13.12
C LEU A 254 -7.77 -16.29 13.91
N LYS A 255 -8.86 -16.77 13.31
CA LYS A 255 -9.78 -17.72 13.92
C LYS A 255 -9.14 -19.09 14.20
N GLN A 256 -8.08 -19.45 13.46
CA GLN A 256 -7.38 -20.72 13.62
C GLN A 256 -6.36 -20.73 14.77
N LEU A 257 -6.04 -19.58 15.35
CA LEU A 257 -5.11 -19.47 16.47
C LEU A 257 -5.71 -20.05 17.76
N SER A 258 -4.86 -20.63 18.61
CA SER A 258 -5.25 -20.98 19.98
C SER A 258 -5.54 -19.72 20.81
N ASP A 259 -6.28 -19.87 21.91
CA ASP A 259 -6.67 -18.74 22.77
C ASP A 259 -5.47 -17.96 23.32
N HIS A 260 -4.38 -18.66 23.63
CA HIS A 260 -3.14 -18.03 24.10
C HIS A 260 -2.43 -17.25 22.99
N GLU A 261 -2.31 -17.83 21.80
CA GLU A 261 -1.68 -17.17 20.63
C GLU A 261 -2.50 -15.98 20.16
N PHE A 262 -3.82 -16.11 20.15
CA PHE A 262 -4.73 -15.04 19.76
C PHE A 262 -4.61 -13.85 20.73
N LEU A 263 -4.66 -14.10 22.04
CA LEU A 263 -4.52 -13.03 23.04
C LEU A 263 -3.14 -12.36 22.97
N ALA A 264 -2.08 -13.13 22.75
CA ALA A 264 -0.73 -12.59 22.57
C ALA A 264 -0.65 -11.69 21.32
N GLU A 265 -1.28 -12.09 20.21
CA GLU A 265 -1.33 -11.29 18.99
C GLU A 265 -2.14 -10.00 19.21
N ILE A 266 -3.32 -10.06 19.82
CA ILE A 266 -4.13 -8.87 20.12
C ILE A 266 -3.34 -7.88 21.00
N LYS A 267 -2.67 -8.38 22.05
CA LYS A 267 -1.79 -7.57 22.90
C LYS A 267 -0.69 -6.89 22.10
N ARG A 268 -0.02 -7.63 21.22
CA ARG A 268 1.04 -7.11 20.34
C ARG A 268 0.52 -6.02 19.42
N LEU A 269 -0.64 -6.22 18.80
CA LEU A 269 -1.24 -5.25 17.88
C LEU A 269 -1.65 -3.96 18.58
N ILE A 270 -2.33 -4.05 19.74
CA ILE A 270 -2.68 -2.87 20.55
C ILE A 270 -1.42 -2.11 20.99
N PHE A 271 -0.40 -2.85 21.43
CA PHE A 271 0.88 -2.27 21.82
C PHE A 271 1.55 -1.51 20.67
N GLU A 272 1.59 -2.09 19.47
CA GLU A 272 2.15 -1.44 18.29
C GLU A 272 1.41 -0.14 17.91
N LEU A 273 0.07 -0.15 17.97
CA LEU A 273 -0.75 1.04 17.71
C LEU A 273 -0.53 2.13 18.74
N LYS A 274 -0.53 1.77 20.04
CA LYS A 274 -0.25 2.71 21.14
C LYS A 274 1.13 3.33 20.99
N LYS A 275 2.15 2.52 20.71
CA LYS A 275 3.53 2.97 20.51
C LYS A 275 3.63 3.94 19.33
N ASP A 276 2.95 3.65 18.22
CA ASP A 276 2.95 4.54 17.07
C ASP A 276 2.24 5.87 17.35
N PHE A 277 1.09 5.82 18.03
CA PHE A 277 0.35 7.00 18.45
C PHE A 277 1.20 7.93 19.32
N ILE A 278 1.81 7.39 20.38
CA ILE A 278 2.68 8.17 21.29
C ILE A 278 3.84 8.78 20.51
N LYS A 279 4.46 8.04 19.60
CA LYS A 279 5.56 8.54 18.77
C LYS A 279 5.11 9.69 17.85
N ASN A 280 3.96 9.58 17.21
CA ASN A 280 3.44 10.64 16.34
C ASN A 280 3.05 11.88 17.16
N LYS A 281 2.46 11.68 18.35
CA LYS A 281 2.11 12.76 19.26
C LYS A 281 3.35 13.50 19.76
N LEU A 282 4.42 12.78 20.11
CA LEU A 282 5.72 13.36 20.46
C LEU A 282 6.32 14.20 19.32
N LEU A 283 6.24 13.73 18.08
CA LEU A 283 6.70 14.50 16.90
C LEU A 283 5.87 15.77 16.69
N GLY A 284 4.55 15.69 16.89
CA GLY A 284 3.65 16.85 16.82
C GLY A 284 3.98 17.89 17.90
N VAL A 285 4.06 17.46 19.16
CA VAL A 285 4.40 18.32 20.30
C VAL A 285 5.79 18.95 20.12
N ALA A 286 6.80 18.18 19.68
CA ALA A 286 8.13 18.72 19.40
C ALA A 286 8.13 19.80 18.32
N LYS A 287 7.32 19.61 17.27
CA LYS A 287 7.14 20.61 16.22
C LYS A 287 6.45 21.86 16.75
N GLU A 288 5.40 21.69 17.57
CA GLU A 288 4.72 22.83 18.19
C GLU A 288 5.64 23.61 19.13
N ILE A 289 6.49 22.94 19.91
CA ILE A 289 7.50 23.60 20.74
C ILE A 289 8.42 24.45 19.85
N SER A 290 8.99 23.86 18.79
CA SER A 290 9.86 24.57 17.84
C SER A 290 9.17 25.78 17.21
N ASP A 291 7.92 25.63 16.76
CA ASP A 291 7.14 26.71 16.12
C ASP A 291 6.82 27.83 17.12
N ASN A 292 6.56 27.51 18.38
CA ASN A 292 6.30 28.50 19.43
C ASN A 292 7.59 29.19 19.90
N GLU A 293 8.73 28.49 19.97
CA GLU A 293 10.04 29.10 20.25
C GLU A 293 10.45 30.11 19.15
N ASP A 294 10.20 29.78 17.89
CA ASP A 294 10.47 30.69 16.77
C ASP A 294 9.57 31.93 16.79
N LYS A 295 8.31 31.79 17.25
CA LYS A 295 7.40 32.92 17.48
C LYS A 295 7.84 33.76 18.69
N PHE A 296 8.28 33.12 19.77
CA PHE A 296 8.79 33.78 20.97
C PHE A 296 10.00 34.67 20.67
N LYS A 297 10.94 34.19 19.83
CA LYS A 297 12.09 34.97 19.35
C LYS A 297 11.72 36.19 18.50
N LYS A 298 10.52 36.20 17.90
CA LYS A 298 10.04 37.25 16.97
C LYS A 298 9.02 38.22 17.59
N SER A 299 8.49 37.96 18.79
CA SER A 299 7.42 38.76 19.41
C SER A 299 7.94 39.84 20.37
N ALA A 300 7.25 40.98 20.46
CA ALA A 300 7.50 42.00 21.48
C ALA A 300 7.04 41.55 22.89
N ALA A 301 7.59 42.16 23.94
CA ALA A 301 7.51 41.73 25.35
C ALA A 301 6.08 41.39 25.86
N ALA A 302 5.04 42.07 25.38
CA ALA A 302 3.65 41.85 25.84
C ALA A 302 3.05 40.49 25.44
N GLY A 303 3.61 39.77 24.46
CA GLY A 303 3.15 38.44 24.04
C GLY A 303 4.06 37.28 24.50
N GLN A 304 5.19 37.58 25.12
CA GLN A 304 6.20 36.57 25.47
C GLN A 304 5.80 35.71 26.66
N GLU A 305 5.09 36.28 27.65
CA GLU A 305 4.60 35.55 28.83
C GLU A 305 3.65 34.40 28.45
N GLU A 306 2.74 34.65 27.50
CA GLU A 306 1.77 33.66 27.04
C GLU A 306 2.41 32.55 26.20
N LEU A 307 3.36 32.90 25.32
CA LEU A 307 4.14 31.94 24.55
C LEU A 307 5.03 31.07 25.44
N LYS A 308 5.63 31.65 26.49
CA LYS A 308 6.44 30.90 27.47
C LYS A 308 5.60 29.88 28.24
N ASN A 309 4.44 30.30 28.76
CA ASN A 309 3.51 29.40 29.44
C ASN A 309 3.03 28.25 28.54
N LYS A 310 2.89 28.50 27.23
CA LYS A 310 2.50 27.49 26.25
C LYS A 310 3.63 26.50 25.96
N ILE A 311 4.87 26.98 25.86
CA ILE A 311 6.07 26.13 25.70
C ILE A 311 6.25 25.24 26.94
N ASP A 312 6.13 25.79 28.15
CA ASP A 312 6.30 25.03 29.40
C ASP A 312 5.26 23.89 29.51
N LYS A 313 4.01 24.15 29.13
CA LYS A 313 2.96 23.10 29.06
C LYS A 313 3.27 22.01 28.05
N LEU A 314 3.73 22.38 26.85
CA LEU A 314 4.09 21.41 25.81
C LEU A 314 5.32 20.59 26.22
N MET A 315 6.28 21.18 26.92
CA MET A 315 7.46 20.48 27.47
C MET A 315 7.06 19.47 28.55
N GLN A 316 6.07 19.80 29.39
CA GLN A 316 5.52 18.87 30.36
C GLN A 316 4.81 17.69 29.68
N GLU A 317 3.95 17.95 28.69
CA GLU A 317 3.28 16.90 27.90
C GLU A 317 4.30 16.01 27.15
N PHE A 318 5.37 16.59 26.62
CA PHE A 318 6.45 15.85 25.96
C PHE A 318 7.16 14.92 26.95
N SER A 319 7.45 15.38 28.17
CA SER A 319 8.08 14.57 29.22
C SER A 319 7.20 13.39 29.63
N GLU A 320 5.89 13.61 29.80
CA GLU A 320 4.93 12.56 30.15
C GLU A 320 4.82 11.50 29.04
N LEU A 321 4.68 11.92 27.77
CA LEU A 321 4.62 11.01 26.63
C LEU A 321 5.94 10.24 26.43
N SER A 322 7.08 10.88 26.72
CA SER A 322 8.39 10.23 26.67
C SER A 322 8.55 9.18 27.78
N GLY A 323 8.02 9.44 28.98
CA GLY A 323 7.95 8.48 30.08
C GLY A 323 7.15 7.23 29.70
N GLN A 324 5.96 7.43 29.13
CA GLN A 324 5.13 6.33 28.63
C GLN A 324 5.85 5.48 27.58
N LEU A 325 6.73 6.05 26.75
CA LEU A 325 7.49 5.27 25.76
C LEU A 325 8.62 4.42 26.39
N LYS A 326 9.12 4.80 27.58
CA LYS A 326 10.21 4.09 28.28
C LYS A 326 9.71 2.98 29.20
N GLU A 327 8.50 3.12 29.73
CA GLU A 327 7.83 2.10 30.56
C GLU A 327 7.14 1.00 29.74
N ASN A 328 7.08 1.14 28.40
CA ASN A 328 6.39 0.23 27.47
C ASN A 328 7.32 -0.64 26.63
#